data_AF-A0A5D0VH21-F1
#
_entry.id   AF-A0A5D0VH21-F1
#
_cell.length_a   1.000
_cell.length_b   1.000
_cell.length_c   1.000
_cell.angle_alpha   90.00
_cell.angle_beta   90.00
_cell.angle_gamma   90.00
#
_symmetry.space_group_name_H-M   'P 1'
#
loop_
_entity.id
_entity.type
_entity.pdbx_description
1 polymer ?
#
loop_
_entity_poly.entity_id
_entity_poly.type
_entity_poly.pdbx_seq_one_letter_code
_entity_poly.pdbx_strand_id
1 'polypeptide(L)'
;MMTLALKARFQTVGTTVGSNFGRWLFLTVGITVGYYLLLMAALVVKFGSLPNYVTAYNWPASVWTIIRSTPSFSDVPPIVAEEYLLEFGYMNYDYGHGISEWALNILPYKVILMVILAGLLAANLLLLRQPNSCAAGTKLRAGAASGLGAGFVALTSATMSWVVCCATPTWIVGLSMLGLGTSTAFWIEPAGPWLSAAGYLLLALSALVLAGPSETRTAVSEKPAAGRKTLSRNGAHA
;
A
#
# COMPACT_ATOMS: atom_id res chain seq x y z
N MET A 1 18.46 -14.10 -20.98
CA MET A 1 18.99 -14.02 -19.60
C MET A 1 18.11 -13.17 -18.67
N MET A 2 17.64 -11.99 -19.08
CA MET A 2 16.82 -11.10 -18.23
C MET A 2 15.46 -11.70 -17.80
N THR A 3 14.82 -12.48 -18.67
CA THR A 3 13.54 -13.17 -18.40
C THR A 3 13.65 -14.27 -17.34
N LEU A 4 14.77 -14.99 -17.29
CA LEU A 4 15.04 -16.04 -16.29
C LEU A 4 15.27 -15.43 -14.90
N ALA A 5 16.01 -14.32 -14.83
CA ALA A 5 16.25 -13.60 -13.57
C ALA A 5 14.95 -13.01 -12.99
N LEU A 6 14.07 -12.48 -13.85
CA LEU A 6 12.77 -11.96 -13.42
C LEU A 6 11.86 -13.07 -12.90
N LYS A 7 11.82 -14.22 -13.60
CA LYS A 7 11.03 -15.40 -13.18
C LYS A 7 11.46 -15.91 -11.79
N ALA A 8 12.77 -15.98 -11.53
CA ALA A 8 13.31 -16.40 -10.24
C ALA A 8 12.94 -15.43 -9.09
N ARG A 9 12.91 -14.11 -9.37
CA ARG A 9 12.47 -13.10 -8.40
C ARG A 9 10.99 -13.26 -8.06
N PHE A 10 10.12 -13.42 -9.07
CA PHE A 10 8.69 -13.68 -8.83
C PHE A 10 8.44 -14.98 -8.06
N GLN A 11 9.21 -16.04 -8.37
CA GLN A 11 9.15 -17.29 -7.60
C GLN A 11 9.54 -17.07 -6.14
N THR A 12 10.59 -16.28 -5.87
CA THR A 12 11.04 -15.97 -4.51
C THR A 12 10.00 -15.17 -3.73
N VAL A 13 9.35 -14.18 -4.37
CA VAL A 13 8.23 -13.46 -3.76
C VAL A 13 7.09 -14.43 -3.45
N GLY A 14 6.70 -15.26 -4.42
CA GLY A 14 5.63 -16.24 -4.27
C GLY A 14 5.89 -17.27 -3.17
N THR A 15 7.10 -17.82 -3.09
CA THR A 15 7.47 -18.78 -2.03
C THR A 15 7.53 -18.11 -0.66
N THR A 16 8.00 -16.87 -0.58
CA THR A 16 8.03 -16.09 0.67
C THR A 16 6.63 -15.82 1.19
N VAL A 17 5.73 -15.37 0.32
CA VAL A 17 4.32 -15.14 0.65
C VAL A 17 3.62 -16.46 1.00
N GLY A 18 3.81 -17.51 0.20
CA GLY A 18 3.20 -18.82 0.43
C GLY A 18 3.63 -19.47 1.75
N SER A 19 4.92 -19.44 2.06
CA SER A 19 5.46 -19.96 3.34
C SER A 19 5.02 -19.15 4.56
N ASN A 20 4.65 -17.88 4.37
CA ASN A 20 4.21 -16.98 5.43
C ASN A 20 2.76 -16.51 5.24
N PHE A 21 1.92 -17.32 4.59
CA PHE A 21 0.59 -16.88 4.12
C PHE A 21 -0.27 -16.31 5.25
N GLY A 22 -0.32 -16.96 6.41
CA GLY A 22 -1.09 -16.46 7.57
C GLY A 22 -0.61 -15.08 8.06
N ARG A 23 0.72 -14.85 8.11
CA ARG A 23 1.28 -13.55 8.48
C ARG A 23 1.03 -12.50 7.42
N TRP A 24 1.15 -12.88 6.14
CA TRP A 24 0.86 -11.99 5.02
C TRP A 24 -0.60 -11.55 5.03
N LEU A 25 -1.54 -12.49 5.23
CA LEU A 25 -2.97 -12.20 5.29
C LEU A 25 -3.30 -11.31 6.50
N PHE A 26 -2.77 -11.65 7.67
CA PHE A 26 -2.96 -10.84 8.88
C PHE A 26 -2.44 -9.41 8.70
N LEU A 27 -1.26 -9.23 8.13
CA LEU A 27 -0.70 -7.91 7.84
C LEU A 27 -1.55 -7.16 6.80
N THR A 28 -2.00 -7.84 5.76
CA THR A 28 -2.83 -7.24 4.70
C THR A 28 -4.13 -6.70 5.29
N VAL A 29 -4.89 -7.55 5.98
CA VAL A 29 -6.15 -7.17 6.62
C VAL A 29 -5.92 -6.09 7.67
N GLY A 30 -4.90 -6.27 8.53
CA GLY A 30 -4.58 -5.32 9.60
C GLY A 30 -4.20 -3.94 9.08
N ILE A 31 -3.42 -3.85 8.00
CA ILE A 31 -3.04 -2.58 7.37
C ILE A 31 -4.26 -1.94 6.70
N THR A 32 -5.09 -2.70 5.99
CA THR A 32 -6.31 -2.16 5.36
C THR A 32 -7.30 -1.63 6.39
N VAL A 33 -7.59 -2.39 7.45
CA VAL A 33 -8.47 -1.93 8.54
C VAL A 33 -7.85 -0.75 9.28
N GLY A 34 -6.56 -0.84 9.62
CA GLY A 34 -5.82 0.23 10.29
C GLY A 34 -5.83 1.55 9.52
N TYR A 35 -5.78 1.50 8.19
CA TYR A 35 -5.90 2.67 7.32
C TYR A 35 -7.25 3.38 7.46
N TYR A 36 -8.37 2.66 7.37
CA TYR A 36 -9.69 3.27 7.54
C TYR A 36 -9.94 3.76 8.97
N LEU A 37 -9.43 3.04 9.98
CA LEU A 37 -9.45 3.50 11.36
C LEU A 37 -8.64 4.78 11.56
N LEU A 38 -7.49 4.91 10.89
CA LEU A 38 -6.69 6.13 10.92
C LEU A 38 -7.42 7.30 10.26
N LEU A 39 -8.08 7.08 9.12
CA LEU A 39 -8.91 8.12 8.48
C LEU A 39 -10.06 8.55 9.40
N MET A 40 -10.75 7.59 10.02
CA MET A 40 -11.80 7.88 11.01
C MET A 40 -11.24 8.71 12.17
N ALA A 41 -10.11 8.28 12.76
CA ALA A 41 -9.48 8.99 13.85
C ALA A 41 -9.06 10.42 13.45
N ALA A 42 -8.55 10.61 12.23
CA ALA A 42 -8.20 11.93 11.73
C ALA A 42 -9.42 12.86 11.65
N LEU A 43 -10.58 12.35 11.23
CA LEU A 43 -11.84 13.10 11.20
C LEU A 43 -12.30 13.46 12.61
N VAL A 44 -12.29 12.50 13.54
CA VAL A 44 -12.67 12.71 14.94
C VAL A 44 -11.76 13.75 15.60
N VAL A 45 -10.44 13.67 15.41
CA VAL A 45 -9.48 14.63 15.98
C VAL A 45 -9.68 16.02 15.39
N LYS A 46 -9.94 16.12 14.08
CA LYS A 46 -10.13 17.41 13.42
C LYS A 46 -11.44 18.10 13.82
N PHE A 47 -12.53 17.34 13.93
CA PHE A 47 -13.87 17.90 14.16
C PHE A 47 -14.33 17.83 15.62
N GLY A 48 -13.64 17.06 16.47
CA GLY A 48 -13.97 16.92 17.90
C GLY A 48 -15.24 16.11 18.18
N SER A 49 -15.83 15.50 17.15
CA SER A 49 -17.06 14.70 17.25
C SER A 49 -16.82 13.26 16.84
N LEU A 50 -17.47 12.32 17.53
CA LEU A 50 -17.53 10.91 17.14
C LEU A 50 -18.63 10.71 16.08
N PRO A 51 -18.52 9.69 15.20
CA PRO A 51 -19.58 9.42 14.24
C PRO A 51 -20.89 9.09 14.98
N ASN A 52 -22.00 9.70 14.54
CA ASN A 52 -23.31 9.50 15.13
C ASN A 52 -24.31 8.82 14.18
N TYR A 53 -23.91 8.55 12.93
CA TYR A 53 -24.68 7.72 12.01
C TYR A 53 -23.79 6.76 11.22
N VAL A 54 -24.40 5.66 10.79
CA VAL A 54 -23.83 4.69 9.85
C VAL A 54 -24.90 4.32 8.84
N THR A 55 -24.58 4.44 7.56
CA THR A 55 -25.49 4.08 6.46
C THR A 55 -24.87 2.95 5.66
N ALA A 56 -25.61 1.86 5.48
CA ALA A 56 -25.23 0.77 4.61
C ALA A 56 -26.06 0.83 3.32
N TYR A 57 -25.37 0.86 2.18
CA TYR A 57 -25.99 0.96 0.86
C TYR A 57 -26.12 -0.43 0.24
N ASN A 58 -27.18 -0.64 -0.54
CA ASN A 58 -27.38 -1.87 -1.29
C ASN A 58 -26.56 -1.83 -2.60
N TRP A 59 -25.24 -1.90 -2.46
CA TRP A 59 -24.30 -1.82 -3.58
C TRP A 59 -24.64 -2.80 -4.73
N PRO A 60 -24.97 -4.09 -4.50
CA PRO A 60 -25.34 -5.00 -5.60
C PRO A 60 -26.57 -4.54 -6.38
N ALA A 61 -27.58 -3.99 -5.71
CA ALA A 61 -28.78 -3.48 -6.37
C ALA A 61 -28.49 -2.18 -7.15
N SER A 62 -27.63 -1.30 -6.61
CA SER A 62 -27.14 -0.13 -7.35
C SER A 62 -26.40 -0.55 -8.62
N VAL A 63 -25.48 -1.51 -8.52
CA VAL A 63 -24.73 -2.03 -9.67
C VAL A 63 -25.66 -2.63 -10.72
N TRP A 64 -26.66 -3.41 -10.30
CA TRP A 64 -27.64 -3.96 -11.23
C TRP A 64 -28.44 -2.86 -11.96
N THR A 65 -28.83 -1.82 -11.22
CA THR A 65 -29.50 -0.64 -11.79
C THR A 65 -28.60 0.07 -12.80
N ILE A 66 -27.32 0.30 -12.48
CA ILE A 66 -26.35 0.95 -13.38
C ILE A 66 -26.17 0.14 -14.66
N ILE A 67 -25.98 -1.18 -14.55
CA ILE A 67 -25.82 -2.04 -15.73
C ILE A 67 -27.06 -1.99 -16.63
N ARG A 68 -28.26 -1.92 -16.05
CA ARG A 68 -29.51 -1.89 -16.81
C ARG A 68 -29.82 -0.52 -17.42
N SER A 69 -29.43 0.55 -16.73
CA SER A 69 -29.78 1.92 -17.09
C SER A 69 -28.72 2.62 -17.94
N THR A 70 -27.48 2.13 -17.95
CA THR A 70 -26.37 2.73 -18.72
C THR A 70 -26.21 2.02 -20.08
N PRO A 71 -26.48 2.69 -21.21
CA PRO A 71 -26.41 2.07 -22.54
C PRO A 71 -24.98 1.74 -22.99
N SER A 72 -24.00 2.50 -22.49
CA SER A 72 -22.59 2.36 -22.86
C SER A 72 -21.84 1.51 -21.85
N PHE A 73 -21.31 0.37 -22.28
CA PHE A 73 -20.51 -0.51 -21.42
C PHE A 73 -19.18 0.11 -20.99
N SER A 74 -18.66 1.14 -21.68
CA SER A 74 -17.45 1.85 -21.24
C SER A 74 -17.69 2.70 -20.00
N ASP A 75 -18.93 3.14 -19.80
CA ASP A 75 -19.30 4.09 -18.75
C ASP A 75 -19.73 3.36 -17.48
N VAL A 76 -20.09 2.07 -17.59
CA VAL A 76 -20.46 1.24 -16.44
C VAL A 76 -19.35 1.13 -15.39
N PRO A 77 -18.08 0.77 -15.72
CA PRO A 77 -17.03 0.64 -14.72
C PRO A 77 -16.73 1.91 -13.89
N PRO A 78 -16.57 3.11 -14.47
CA PRO A 78 -16.30 4.30 -13.67
C PRO A 78 -17.49 4.67 -12.77
N ILE A 79 -18.74 4.48 -13.21
CA ILE A 79 -19.93 4.76 -12.38
C ILE A 79 -20.01 3.77 -11.21
N VAL A 80 -19.85 2.47 -11.47
CA VAL A 80 -19.86 1.44 -10.42
C VAL A 80 -18.74 1.65 -9.39
N ALA A 81 -17.59 2.19 -9.81
CA ALA A 81 -16.46 2.45 -8.93
C ALA A 81 -16.72 3.57 -7.91
N GLU A 82 -17.69 4.45 -8.17
CA GLU A 82 -18.07 5.58 -7.30
C GLU A 82 -19.21 5.24 -6.33
N GLU A 83 -19.84 4.07 -6.47
CA GLU A 83 -20.92 3.64 -5.58
C GLU A 83 -20.43 3.29 -4.17
N TYR A 84 -21.16 3.76 -3.17
CA TYR A 84 -20.83 3.56 -1.77
C TYR A 84 -21.33 2.20 -1.28
N LEU A 85 -20.57 1.60 -0.36
CA LEU A 85 -21.02 0.41 0.38
C LEU A 85 -21.43 0.79 1.80
N LEU A 86 -20.59 1.58 2.46
CA LEU A 86 -20.80 2.04 3.82
C LEU A 86 -20.41 3.51 3.93
N GLU A 87 -21.16 4.25 4.74
CA GLU A 87 -20.85 5.61 5.12
C GLU A 87 -20.91 5.71 6.65
N PHE A 88 -19.90 6.36 7.22
CA PHE A 88 -19.83 6.70 8.64
C PHE A 88 -19.68 8.21 8.74
N GLY A 89 -20.46 8.89 9.56
CA GLY A 89 -20.31 10.34 9.65
C GLY A 89 -20.90 10.94 10.91
N TYR A 90 -20.75 12.27 10.98
CA TYR A 90 -21.37 13.09 12.00
C TYR A 90 -22.37 14.05 11.38
N MET A 91 -23.61 13.94 11.84
CA MET A 91 -24.71 14.83 11.48
C MET A 91 -25.01 15.77 12.64
N ASN A 92 -24.94 17.08 12.39
CA ASN A 92 -25.30 18.09 13.38
C ASN A 92 -26.79 18.46 13.28
N TYR A 93 -27.55 18.07 14.28
CA TYR A 93 -29.01 18.26 14.35
C TYR A 93 -29.43 19.63 14.89
N ASP A 94 -28.49 20.48 15.31
CA ASP A 94 -28.81 21.85 15.72
C ASP A 94 -29.34 22.68 14.53
N TYR A 95 -29.02 22.25 13.30
CA TYR A 95 -29.43 22.88 12.05
C TYR A 95 -30.62 22.18 11.39
N GLY A 96 -31.71 21.97 12.13
CA GLY A 96 -32.97 21.45 11.60
C GLY A 96 -32.96 19.93 11.39
N HIS A 97 -33.05 19.46 10.14
CA HIS A 97 -33.09 18.02 9.82
C HIS A 97 -31.74 17.31 9.90
N GLY A 98 -30.68 18.04 10.28
CA GLY A 98 -29.32 17.51 10.34
C GLY A 98 -28.49 17.96 9.13
N ILE A 99 -27.31 18.53 9.39
CA ILE A 99 -26.30 18.77 8.36
C ILE A 99 -25.16 17.76 8.57
N SER A 100 -24.83 16.97 7.55
CA SER A 100 -23.64 16.12 7.57
C SER A 100 -22.41 17.03 7.58
N GLU A 101 -21.72 17.10 8.72
CA GLU A 101 -20.50 17.87 8.83
C GLU A 101 -19.40 17.13 8.10
N TRP A 102 -19.15 15.87 8.47
CA TRP A 102 -18.13 15.03 7.85
C TRP A 102 -18.60 13.59 7.69
N ALA A 103 -18.09 12.92 6.65
CA ALA A 103 -18.32 11.49 6.45
C ALA A 103 -17.07 10.78 5.90
N LEU A 104 -16.89 9.54 6.31
CA LEU A 104 -15.97 8.56 5.77
C LEU A 104 -16.78 7.59 4.90
N ASN A 105 -16.41 7.51 3.62
CA ASN A 105 -17.11 6.69 2.64
C ASN A 105 -16.25 5.47 2.29
N ILE A 106 -16.84 4.28 2.34
CA ILE A 106 -16.19 3.03 1.98
C ILE A 106 -16.68 2.62 0.60
N LEU A 107 -15.82 2.78 -0.40
CA LEU A 107 -16.08 2.41 -1.78
C LEU A 107 -15.44 1.03 -2.06
N PRO A 108 -16.20 0.03 -2.54
CA PRO A 108 -15.66 -1.33 -2.79
C PRO A 108 -14.42 -1.32 -3.69
N TYR A 109 -14.43 -0.52 -4.75
CA TYR A 109 -13.29 -0.38 -5.65
C TYR A 109 -12.02 0.11 -4.91
N LYS A 110 -12.15 1.14 -4.07
CA LYS A 110 -11.03 1.69 -3.27
C LYS A 110 -10.57 0.71 -2.19
N VAL A 111 -11.49 -0.07 -1.59
CA VAL A 111 -11.13 -1.15 -0.66
C VAL A 111 -10.27 -2.20 -1.36
N ILE A 112 -10.63 -2.64 -2.57
CA ILE A 112 -9.84 -3.61 -3.34
C ILE A 112 -8.44 -3.06 -3.63
N LEU A 113 -8.33 -1.81 -4.07
CA LEU A 113 -7.05 -1.14 -4.28
C LEU A 113 -6.23 -1.09 -2.98
N MET A 114 -6.84 -0.76 -1.85
CA MET A 114 -6.19 -0.71 -0.55
C MET A 114 -5.73 -2.10 -0.07
N VAL A 115 -6.48 -3.16 -0.37
CA VAL A 115 -6.07 -4.56 -0.10
C VAL A 115 -4.87 -4.94 -0.96
N ILE A 116 -4.84 -4.57 -2.24
CA ILE A 116 -3.68 -4.79 -3.12
C ILE A 116 -2.46 -4.04 -2.57
N LEU A 117 -2.64 -2.80 -2.14
CA LEU A 117 -1.58 -1.99 -1.53
C LEU A 117 -1.02 -2.67 -0.28
N ALA A 118 -1.91 -3.02 0.64
CA ALA A 118 -1.56 -3.67 1.89
C ALA A 118 -0.88 -5.02 1.67
N GLY A 119 -1.32 -5.79 0.66
CA GLY A 119 -0.72 -7.06 0.28
C GLY A 119 0.70 -6.91 -0.27
N LEU A 120 0.93 -5.90 -1.13
CA LEU A 120 2.27 -5.57 -1.64
C LEU A 120 3.19 -5.07 -0.52
N LEU A 121 2.69 -4.21 0.37
CA LEU A 121 3.44 -3.73 1.51
C LEU A 121 3.77 -4.87 2.48
N ALA A 122 2.82 -5.74 2.79
CA ALA A 122 3.02 -6.92 3.62
C ALA A 122 4.07 -7.86 3.01
N ALA A 123 4.04 -8.08 1.69
CA ALA A 123 5.07 -8.86 1.00
C ALA A 123 6.46 -8.23 1.15
N ASN A 124 6.58 -6.91 0.95
CA ASN A 124 7.84 -6.18 1.17
C ASN A 124 8.34 -6.30 2.62
N LEU A 125 7.46 -6.18 3.61
CA LEU A 125 7.81 -6.34 5.03
C LEU A 125 8.32 -7.76 5.34
N LEU A 126 7.72 -8.78 4.74
CA LEU A 126 8.17 -10.17 4.90
C LEU A 126 9.53 -10.40 4.23
N LEU A 127 9.73 -9.86 3.03
CA LEU A 127 11.01 -9.93 2.30
C LEU A 127 12.14 -9.20 3.05
N LEU A 128 11.86 -8.03 3.64
CA LEU A 128 12.83 -7.28 4.45
C LEU A 128 13.30 -8.06 5.69
N ARG A 129 12.39 -8.84 6.29
CA ARG A 129 12.68 -9.67 7.48
C ARG A 129 13.45 -10.95 7.17
N GLN A 130 13.67 -11.29 5.91
CA GLN A 130 14.46 -12.47 5.58
C GLN A 130 15.97 -12.22 5.82
N PRO A 131 16.67 -13.13 6.50
CA PRO A 131 18.08 -12.96 6.85
C PRO A 131 19.00 -12.93 5.62
N ASN A 132 18.64 -13.61 4.52
CA ASN A 132 19.53 -13.86 3.37
C ASN A 132 19.18 -13.02 2.12
N SER A 133 18.48 -11.89 2.27
CA SER A 133 17.81 -11.20 1.15
C SER A 133 18.39 -9.82 0.85
N CYS A 134 19.67 -9.75 0.46
CA CYS A 134 20.45 -8.54 0.10
C CYS A 134 21.22 -7.86 1.26
N ALA A 135 22.22 -7.06 0.86
CA ALA A 135 23.00 -6.19 1.74
C ALA A 135 22.12 -5.16 2.48
N ALA A 136 22.54 -4.75 3.68
CA ALA A 136 21.78 -3.84 4.55
C ALA A 136 21.40 -2.51 3.87
N GLY A 137 22.30 -1.93 3.06
CA GLY A 137 22.02 -0.68 2.32
C GLY A 137 20.91 -0.82 1.27
N THR A 138 20.83 -1.97 0.59
CA THR A 138 19.76 -2.27 -0.37
C THR A 138 18.43 -2.46 0.34
N LYS A 139 18.43 -3.13 1.50
CA LYS A 139 17.24 -3.29 2.35
C LYS A 139 16.69 -1.95 2.84
N LEU A 140 17.57 -1.04 3.28
CA LEU A 140 17.16 0.30 3.73
C LEU A 140 16.53 1.11 2.60
N ARG A 141 17.17 1.14 1.42
CA ARG A 141 16.64 1.85 0.24
C ARG A 141 15.31 1.28 -0.23
N ALA A 142 15.21 -0.05 -0.29
CA ALA A 142 13.98 -0.72 -0.68
C ALA A 142 12.87 -0.48 0.34
N GLY A 143 13.17 -0.48 1.65
CA GLY A 143 12.21 -0.16 2.70
C GLY A 143 11.71 1.28 2.63
N ALA A 144 12.62 2.25 2.44
CA ALA A 144 12.25 3.66 2.25
C ALA A 144 11.38 3.86 0.99
N ALA A 145 11.74 3.17 -0.10
CA ALA A 145 10.93 3.13 -1.30
C ALA A 145 9.52 2.57 -0.99
N SER A 146 9.40 1.37 -0.41
CA SER A 146 8.10 0.78 -0.06
C SER A 146 7.25 1.71 0.81
N GLY A 147 7.86 2.40 1.78
CA GLY A 147 7.18 3.39 2.62
C GLY A 147 6.65 4.59 1.84
N LEU A 148 7.46 5.18 0.98
CA LEU A 148 7.04 6.30 0.10
C LEU A 148 5.93 5.87 -0.86
N GLY A 149 6.07 4.71 -1.50
CA GLY A 149 5.05 4.16 -2.40
C GLY A 149 3.73 3.91 -1.69
N ALA A 150 3.78 3.32 -0.49
CA ALA A 150 2.61 3.12 0.35
C ALA A 150 1.96 4.45 0.75
N GLY A 151 2.74 5.45 1.13
CA GLY A 151 2.26 6.78 1.47
C GLY A 151 1.51 7.46 0.32
N PHE A 152 2.05 7.41 -0.90
CA PHE A 152 1.38 7.99 -2.07
C PHE A 152 0.04 7.34 -2.35
N VAL A 153 -0.03 6.00 -2.38
CA VAL A 153 -1.30 5.31 -2.66
C VAL A 153 -2.31 5.48 -1.52
N ALA A 154 -1.85 5.43 -0.26
CA ALA A 154 -2.71 5.65 0.89
C ALA A 154 -3.33 7.06 0.85
N LEU A 155 -2.53 8.08 0.53
CA LEU A 155 -3.01 9.44 0.42
C LEU A 155 -4.06 9.58 -0.68
N THR A 156 -3.78 9.10 -1.90
CA THR A 156 -4.70 9.22 -3.05
C THR A 156 -5.93 8.31 -2.97
N SER A 157 -5.95 7.38 -2.02
CA SER A 157 -7.08 6.48 -1.76
C SER A 157 -7.99 6.98 -0.64
N ALA A 158 -7.72 8.14 -0.05
CA ALA A 158 -8.55 8.68 1.02
C ALA A 158 -9.93 9.10 0.49
N THR A 159 -10.98 8.54 1.08
CA THR A 159 -12.38 8.76 0.68
C THR A 159 -13.15 9.36 1.84
N MET A 160 -12.86 10.63 2.13
CA MET A 160 -13.57 11.41 3.13
C MET A 160 -14.28 12.59 2.46
N SER A 161 -15.40 12.99 3.03
CA SER A 161 -16.16 14.15 2.60
C SER A 161 -16.42 15.09 3.78
N TRP A 162 -16.60 16.37 3.47
CA TRP A 162 -16.82 17.45 4.43
C TRP A 162 -17.78 18.47 3.83
N VAL A 163 -18.61 19.08 4.67
CA VAL A 163 -19.65 20.06 4.27
C VAL A 163 -19.10 21.20 3.39
N VAL A 164 -17.84 21.59 3.61
CA VAL A 164 -17.19 22.68 2.84
C VAL A 164 -16.85 22.26 1.40
N CYS A 165 -16.68 20.96 1.13
CA CYS A 165 -16.28 20.43 -0.17
C CYS A 165 -17.44 19.73 -0.91
N CYS A 166 -18.68 20.21 -0.75
CA CYS A 166 -19.87 19.70 -1.45
C CYS A 166 -20.10 18.18 -1.31
N ALA A 167 -19.59 17.58 -0.23
CA ALA A 167 -19.74 16.16 0.10
C ALA A 167 -19.16 15.13 -0.91
N THR A 168 -18.38 15.51 -1.93
CA THR A 168 -17.73 14.53 -2.82
C THR A 168 -16.54 13.86 -2.11
N PRO A 169 -16.53 12.51 -1.97
CA PRO A 169 -15.48 11.81 -1.25
C PRO A 169 -14.19 11.78 -2.09
N THR A 170 -13.22 12.61 -1.72
CA THR A 170 -11.96 12.69 -2.46
C THR A 170 -10.75 12.85 -1.53
N TRP A 171 -9.59 12.43 -2.04
CA TRP A 171 -8.32 12.55 -1.33
C TRP A 171 -7.88 14.02 -1.15
N ILE A 172 -8.40 14.90 -1.99
CA ILE A 172 -8.19 16.35 -1.98
C ILE A 172 -8.84 16.98 -0.75
N VAL A 173 -10.01 16.46 -0.35
CA VAL A 173 -10.63 16.87 0.92
C VAL A 173 -9.65 16.59 2.05
N GLY A 174 -9.00 15.42 2.05
CA GLY A 174 -7.95 15.08 3.00
C GLY A 174 -6.78 16.05 3.02
N LEU A 175 -6.26 16.43 1.86
CA LEU A 175 -5.19 17.43 1.76
C LEU A 175 -5.64 18.80 2.28
N SER A 176 -6.88 19.20 1.96
CA SER A 176 -7.46 20.45 2.44
C SER A 176 -7.65 20.41 3.95
N MET A 177 -7.96 19.24 4.51
CA MET A 177 -8.03 19.03 5.95
C MET A 177 -6.68 19.17 6.65
N LEU A 178 -5.60 18.81 5.96
CA LEU A 178 -4.22 18.98 6.42
C LEU A 178 -3.70 20.41 6.24
N GLY A 179 -4.53 21.34 5.73
CA GLY A 179 -4.22 22.76 5.60
C GLY A 179 -3.75 23.19 4.22
N LEU A 180 -3.83 22.34 3.20
CA LEU A 180 -3.61 22.76 1.82
C LEU A 180 -4.76 23.66 1.36
N GLY A 181 -4.47 24.78 0.69
CA GLY A 181 -5.52 25.64 0.16
C GLY A 181 -6.39 24.90 -0.87
N THR A 182 -7.70 25.12 -0.84
CA THR A 182 -8.67 24.41 -1.71
C THR A 182 -8.32 24.56 -3.19
N SER A 183 -7.92 25.75 -3.64
CA SER A 183 -7.49 25.99 -5.02
C SER A 183 -6.28 25.17 -5.42
N THR A 184 -5.29 25.02 -4.53
CA THR A 184 -4.10 24.19 -4.78
C THR A 184 -4.47 22.70 -4.76
N ALA A 185 -5.42 22.32 -3.90
CA ALA A 185 -5.86 20.95 -3.75
C ALA A 185 -6.58 20.47 -5.04
N PHE A 186 -7.49 21.28 -5.58
CA PHE A 186 -8.16 21.01 -6.86
C PHE A 186 -7.19 21.03 -8.05
N TRP A 187 -6.15 21.86 -8.03
CA TRP A 187 -5.14 21.87 -9.09
C TRP A 187 -4.37 20.54 -9.18
N ILE A 188 -4.18 19.87 -8.04
CA ILE A 188 -3.46 18.59 -7.94
C ILE A 188 -4.38 17.39 -8.19
N GLU A 189 -5.70 17.57 -8.18
CA GLU A 189 -6.70 16.50 -8.42
C GLU A 189 -6.35 15.54 -9.57
N PRO A 190 -5.99 16.02 -10.78
CA PRO A 190 -5.74 15.14 -11.92
C PRO A 190 -4.49 14.27 -11.75
N ALA A 191 -3.61 14.61 -10.81
CA ALA A 191 -2.41 13.84 -10.51
C ALA A 191 -2.69 12.56 -9.70
N GLY A 192 -3.88 12.42 -9.11
CA GLY A 192 -4.23 11.29 -8.24
C GLY A 192 -3.97 9.91 -8.86
N PRO A 193 -4.44 9.62 -10.08
CA PRO A 193 -4.16 8.36 -10.77
C PRO A 193 -2.66 8.10 -11.01
N TRP A 194 -1.92 9.15 -11.39
CA TRP A 194 -0.48 9.06 -11.65
C TRP A 194 0.33 8.80 -10.38
N LEU A 195 0.00 9.47 -9.28
CA LEU A 195 0.61 9.27 -7.97
C LEU A 195 0.32 7.86 -7.45
N SER A 196 -0.92 7.38 -7.61
CA SER A 196 -1.30 6.01 -7.25
C SER A 196 -0.50 4.98 -8.07
N ALA A 197 -0.43 5.16 -9.40
CA ALA A 197 0.31 4.28 -10.29
C ALA A 197 1.81 4.26 -9.94
N ALA A 198 2.40 5.42 -9.68
CA ALA A 198 3.79 5.53 -9.25
C ALA A 198 4.03 4.80 -7.93
N GLY A 199 3.12 4.94 -6.96
CA GLY A 199 3.23 4.27 -5.66
C GLY A 199 3.16 2.74 -5.76
N TYR A 200 2.22 2.20 -6.54
CA TYR A 200 2.15 0.75 -6.80
C TYR A 200 3.39 0.23 -7.54
N LEU A 201 3.85 0.97 -8.55
CA LEU A 201 5.04 0.59 -9.31
C LEU A 201 6.28 0.55 -8.41
N LEU A 202 6.42 1.55 -7.54
CA LEU A 202 7.54 1.66 -6.62
C LEU A 202 7.50 0.54 -5.55
N LEU A 203 6.32 0.15 -5.07
CA LEU A 203 6.14 -1.03 -4.22
C LEU A 203 6.48 -2.34 -4.94
N ALA A 204 6.03 -2.52 -6.18
CA ALA A 204 6.32 -3.71 -6.97
C ALA A 204 7.83 -3.83 -7.27
N LEU A 205 8.48 -2.74 -7.66
CA LEU A 205 9.92 -2.71 -7.89
C LEU A 205 10.70 -2.97 -6.60
N SER A 206 10.28 -2.41 -5.46
CA SER A 206 10.93 -2.68 -4.17
C SER A 206 10.88 -4.18 -3.82
N ALA A 207 9.77 -4.85 -4.09
CA ALA A 207 9.64 -6.29 -3.86
C ALA A 207 10.57 -7.09 -4.78
N LEU A 208 10.67 -6.71 -6.05
CA LEU A 208 11.56 -7.36 -7.01
C LEU A 208 13.05 -7.12 -6.70
N VAL A 209 13.40 -5.97 -6.13
CA VAL A 209 14.77 -5.69 -5.68
C VAL A 209 15.10 -6.53 -4.45
N LEU A 210 14.19 -6.63 -3.48
CA LEU A 210 14.37 -7.43 -2.28
C LEU A 210 14.45 -8.94 -2.56
N ALA A 211 13.75 -9.41 -3.60
CA ALA A 211 13.81 -10.79 -4.07
C ALA A 211 15.06 -11.13 -4.89
N GLY A 212 16.02 -10.20 -5.01
CA GLY A 212 17.27 -10.40 -5.74
C GLY A 212 18.22 -11.39 -5.03
N PRO A 213 19.06 -12.13 -5.78
CA PRO A 213 20.08 -12.98 -5.19
C PRO A 213 21.08 -12.12 -4.39
N SER A 214 21.38 -12.55 -3.17
CA SER A 214 22.44 -11.94 -2.37
C SER A 214 23.79 -12.19 -3.04
N GLU A 215 24.42 -11.15 -3.59
CA GLU A 215 25.84 -11.15 -3.95
C GLU A 215 26.68 -11.24 -2.67
N THR A 216 26.72 -12.41 -2.04
CA THR A 216 27.62 -12.66 -0.91
C THR A 216 27.99 -14.13 -0.83
N ARG A 217 28.65 -14.66 -1.88
CA ARG A 217 29.53 -15.83 -1.73
C ARG A 217 30.57 -16.02 -2.85
N THR A 218 31.26 -14.95 -3.26
CA THR A 218 32.41 -15.10 -4.19
C THR A 218 33.59 -14.17 -3.90
N ALA A 219 33.75 -13.70 -2.66
CA ALA A 219 34.89 -12.84 -2.29
C ALA A 219 35.68 -13.30 -1.05
N VAL A 220 35.46 -14.52 -0.55
CA VAL A 220 36.30 -15.12 0.52
C VAL A 220 36.46 -16.61 0.29
N SER A 221 37.18 -17.02 -0.76
CA SER A 221 37.92 -18.29 -0.78
C SER A 221 38.90 -18.34 -1.97
N GLU A 222 39.67 -17.28 -2.17
CA GLU A 222 40.89 -17.39 -2.97
C GLU A 222 41.94 -16.46 -2.37
N LYS A 223 42.52 -16.91 -1.24
CA LYS A 223 43.85 -16.45 -0.86
C LYS A 223 44.80 -17.58 -1.27
N PRO A 224 45.63 -17.39 -2.32
CA PRO A 224 46.53 -18.42 -2.78
C PRO A 224 47.59 -18.70 -1.71
N ALA A 225 47.94 -19.99 -1.60
CA ALA A 225 48.94 -20.53 -0.71
C ALA A 225 50.27 -19.76 -0.81
N ALA A 226 50.65 -19.07 0.26
CA ALA A 226 52.01 -18.57 0.45
C ALA A 226 52.81 -19.64 1.19
N GLY A 227 53.89 -20.08 0.57
CA GLY A 227 54.62 -21.29 0.88
C GLY A 227 55.22 -21.36 2.28
N ARG A 228 55.13 -22.55 2.88
CA ARG A 228 55.96 -22.96 4.00
C ARG A 228 56.97 -23.99 3.49
N LYS A 229 58.17 -23.51 3.15
CA LYS A 229 59.39 -24.32 3.09
C LYS A 229 59.89 -24.51 4.52
N THR A 230 59.82 -25.72 5.05
CA THR A 230 60.62 -26.20 6.20
C THR A 230 60.81 -27.70 5.98
N LEU A 231 61.83 -28.07 5.20
CA LEU A 231 63.15 -28.51 5.66
C LEU A 231 63.09 -29.87 6.35
N SER A 232 63.37 -30.89 5.55
CA SER A 232 63.77 -32.23 5.94
C SER A 232 64.97 -32.18 6.89
N ARG A 233 64.89 -32.87 8.03
CA ARG A 233 66.05 -33.31 8.79
C ARG A 233 65.84 -34.74 9.26
N ASN A 234 66.32 -35.66 8.44
CA ASN A 234 66.76 -36.99 8.87
C ASN A 234 67.87 -36.85 9.93
N GLY A 235 67.93 -37.81 10.86
CA GLY A 235 69.19 -38.15 11.53
C GLY A 235 69.11 -38.32 13.04
N ALA A 236 68.82 -39.55 13.47
CA ALA A 236 69.66 -40.41 14.30
C ALA A 236 70.18 -39.92 15.67
N HIS A 237 69.90 -40.74 16.70
CA HIS A 237 70.83 -41.38 17.63
C HIS A 237 70.38 -41.35 19.11
N ALA A 238 70.50 -42.56 19.69
CA ALA A 238 70.63 -42.94 21.10
C ALA A 238 69.35 -42.92 21.96
#